data_AF-A0A928S792-F1
#
_entry.id   AF-A0A928S792-F1
#
_cell.length_a   1.000
_cell.length_b   1.000
_cell.length_c   1.000
_cell.angle_alpha   90.00
_cell.angle_beta   90.00
_cell.angle_gamma   90.00
#
_symmetry.space_group_name_H-M   'P 1'
#
loop_
_entity.id
_entity.type
_entity.pdbx_description
1 polymer ?
#
loop_
_entity_poly.entity_id
_entity_poly.type
_entity_poly.pdbx_seq_one_letter_code
_entity_poly.pdbx_strand_id
1 'polypeptide(L)'
;MAKHQFGGSWTEQKLERIRRCLGASTTIFRNNPEEWSAALTRALGTDLWREAFYAKKQELTLFGPEVSEKKDATLDVIGAFFIDRLKSIFAGVAGNSLSLKNSTGSPIYLLCFAAGNLKGARTAVKIAQDILAG
;
A
#
# COMPACT_ATOMS: atom_id res chain seq x y z
N MET A 1 11.42 35.76 26.14
CA MET A 1 10.64 34.66 25.52
C MET A 1 11.20 34.41 24.13
N ALA A 2 11.74 33.22 23.84
CA ALA A 2 12.31 32.92 22.53
C ALA A 2 11.20 32.64 21.51
N LYS A 3 11.24 33.36 20.38
CA LYS A 3 10.25 33.27 19.30
C LYS A 3 10.52 31.98 18.51
N HIS A 4 9.63 30.99 18.62
CA HIS A 4 9.76 29.74 17.88
C HIS A 4 9.58 30.01 16.38
N GLN A 5 10.64 29.85 15.58
CA GLN A 5 10.58 29.90 14.12
C GLN A 5 10.54 28.48 13.56
N PHE A 6 9.51 28.18 12.76
CA PHE A 6 9.45 26.98 11.93
C PHE A 6 10.15 27.26 10.60
N GLY A 7 11.09 26.40 10.19
CA GLY A 7 11.83 26.55 8.94
C GLY A 7 13.27 27.04 9.11
N GLY A 8 14.10 26.81 8.08
CA GLY A 8 15.53 27.11 8.06
C GLY A 8 16.30 26.08 7.23
N SER A 9 17.63 26.16 7.21
CA SER A 9 18.53 25.26 6.44
C SER A 9 18.25 23.76 6.70
N TRP A 10 17.81 23.41 7.91
CA TRP A 10 17.40 22.05 8.27
C TRP A 10 16.15 21.54 7.53
N THR A 11 15.21 22.44 7.21
CA THR A 11 13.99 22.08 6.46
C THR A 11 14.31 21.85 4.99
N GLU A 12 15.18 22.68 4.40
CA GLU A 12 15.68 22.48 3.04
C GLU A 12 16.45 21.15 2.91
N GLN A 13 17.31 20.83 3.88
CA GLN A 13 18.01 19.54 3.90
C GLN A 13 17.05 18.34 3.98
N LYS A 14 15.95 18.43 4.75
CA LYS A 14 14.92 17.39 4.79
C LYS A 14 14.18 17.26 3.48
N LEU A 15 13.77 18.38 2.88
CA LEU A 15 13.07 18.39 1.61
C LEU A 15 13.95 17.82 0.49
N GLU A 16 15.25 18.14 0.48
CA GLU A 16 16.20 17.59 -0.48
C GLU A 16 16.39 16.08 -0.31
N ARG A 17 16.47 15.60 0.94
CA ARG A 17 16.47 14.16 1.23
C ARG A 17 15.21 13.47 0.73
N ILE A 18 14.03 14.04 0.97
CA ILE A 18 12.76 13.49 0.48
C ILE A 18 12.75 13.47 -1.05
N ARG A 19 13.16 14.56 -1.70
CA ARG A 19 13.24 14.66 -3.17
C ARG A 19 14.15 13.59 -3.76
N ARG A 20 15.34 13.39 -3.16
CA ARG A 20 16.29 12.36 -3.58
C ARG A 20 15.73 10.95 -3.37
N CYS A 21 15.08 10.69 -2.23
CA CYS A 21 14.43 9.41 -1.97
C CYS A 21 13.33 9.12 -2.99
N LEU A 22 12.46 10.10 -3.28
CA LEU A 22 11.37 9.94 -4.26
C LEU A 22 11.91 9.69 -5.68
N GLY A 23 12.95 10.43 -6.09
CA GLY A 23 13.59 10.22 -7.40
C GLY A 23 14.28 8.86 -7.52
N ALA A 24 14.97 8.43 -6.45
CA ALA A 24 15.61 7.12 -6.40
C ALA A 24 14.58 5.99 -6.44
N SER A 25 13.53 6.04 -5.62
CA SER A 25 12.49 5.01 -5.57
C SER A 25 11.87 4.79 -6.95
N THR A 26 11.44 5.85 -7.63
CA THR A 26 10.82 5.73 -8.98
C THR A 26 11.75 5.08 -10.00
N THR A 27 13.06 5.36 -9.92
CA THR A 27 14.07 4.80 -10.84
C THR A 27 14.33 3.32 -10.53
N ILE A 28 14.43 2.94 -9.26
CA ILE A 28 14.68 1.56 -8.83
C ILE A 28 13.46 0.68 -9.18
N PHE A 29 12.24 1.17 -8.94
CA PHE A 29 11.02 0.45 -9.32
C PHE A 29 10.93 0.22 -10.83
N ARG A 30 11.36 1.20 -11.65
CA ARG A 30 11.31 1.09 -13.10
C ARG A 30 12.39 0.19 -13.69
N ASN A 31 13.59 0.18 -13.09
CA ASN A 31 14.74 -0.51 -13.67
C ASN A 31 14.92 -1.94 -13.16
N ASN A 32 14.24 -2.34 -12.07
CA ASN A 32 14.39 -3.70 -11.52
C ASN A 32 13.05 -4.32 -11.05
N PRO A 33 12.11 -4.55 -11.99
CA PRO A 33 10.76 -5.01 -11.67
C PRO A 33 10.73 -6.40 -11.02
N GLU A 34 11.67 -7.28 -11.39
CA GLU A 34 11.81 -8.64 -10.86
C GLU A 34 12.16 -8.63 -9.36
N GLU A 35 13.19 -7.88 -8.96
CA GLU A 35 13.59 -7.81 -7.54
C GLU A 35 12.51 -7.21 -6.65
N TRP A 36 11.78 -6.21 -7.14
CA TRP A 36 10.66 -5.62 -6.42
C TRP A 36 9.45 -6.55 -6.34
N SER A 37 9.14 -7.28 -7.41
CA SER A 37 8.12 -8.33 -7.38
C SER A 37 8.48 -9.41 -6.36
N ALA A 38 9.75 -9.83 -6.32
CA ALA A 38 10.23 -10.76 -5.31
C ALA A 38 10.13 -10.18 -3.88
N ALA A 39 10.42 -8.90 -3.69
CA ALA A 39 10.27 -8.23 -2.40
C ALA A 39 8.80 -8.18 -1.94
N LEU A 40 7.87 -7.89 -2.84
CA LEU A 40 6.43 -7.91 -2.57
C LEU A 40 5.96 -9.32 -2.22
N THR A 41 6.40 -10.34 -2.96
CA THR A 41 6.10 -11.74 -2.65
C THR A 41 6.64 -12.16 -1.28
N ARG A 42 7.84 -11.72 -0.90
CA ARG A 42 8.37 -11.96 0.45
C ARG A 42 7.55 -11.24 1.53
N ALA A 43 7.14 -10.00 1.29
CA ALA A 43 6.37 -9.21 2.26
C ALA A 43 4.94 -9.74 2.46
N LEU A 44 4.26 -10.14 1.38
CA LEU A 44 2.90 -10.68 1.42
C LEU A 44 2.87 -12.19 1.71
N GLY A 45 4.02 -12.86 1.54
CA GLY A 45 4.19 -14.30 1.69
C GLY A 45 3.45 -15.12 0.63
N THR A 46 3.09 -14.51 -0.51
CA THR A 46 2.38 -15.13 -1.63
C THR A 46 2.66 -14.32 -2.90
N ASP A 47 2.58 -14.95 -4.07
CA ASP A 47 2.70 -14.37 -5.41
C ASP A 47 1.33 -14.06 -6.06
N LEU A 48 0.23 -14.52 -5.45
CA LEU A 48 -1.15 -14.33 -5.92
C LEU A 48 -1.55 -12.85 -6.12
N TRP A 49 -0.85 -11.93 -5.45
CA TRP A 49 -1.08 -10.50 -5.62
C TRP A 49 -0.81 -10.03 -7.05
N ARG A 50 0.07 -10.72 -7.80
CA ARG A 50 0.38 -10.34 -9.19
C ARG A 50 -0.86 -10.48 -10.06
N GLU A 51 -1.57 -11.59 -9.93
CA GLU A 51 -2.83 -11.84 -10.65
C GLU A 51 -3.96 -10.92 -10.16
N ALA A 52 -4.03 -10.68 -8.86
CA ALA A 52 -5.03 -9.80 -8.29
C ALA A 52 -4.86 -8.33 -8.71
N PHE A 53 -3.61 -7.88 -8.94
CA PHE A 53 -3.32 -6.46 -9.19
C PHE A 53 -3.11 -6.12 -10.67
N TYR A 54 -2.64 -7.09 -11.47
CA TYR A 54 -2.29 -6.89 -12.87
C TYR A 54 -3.16 -7.78 -13.76
N ALA A 55 -4.12 -7.16 -14.44
CA ALA A 55 -4.92 -7.86 -15.42
C ALA A 55 -4.10 -8.05 -16.71
N LYS A 56 -4.11 -9.27 -17.25
CA LYS A 56 -3.53 -9.56 -18.57
C LYS A 56 -4.52 -9.12 -19.63
N LYS A 57 -4.19 -8.08 -20.39
CA LYS A 57 -4.98 -7.63 -21.53
C LYS A 57 -4.30 -8.07 -22.82
N GLN A 58 -5.02 -8.78 -23.67
CA GLN A 58 -4.61 -9.00 -25.04
C GLN A 58 -5.12 -7.84 -25.87
N GLU A 59 -4.22 -7.10 -26.50
CA GLU A 59 -4.56 -5.97 -27.35
C GLU A 59 -3.94 -6.19 -28.73
N LEU A 60 -4.75 -6.01 -29.77
CA LEU A 60 -4.27 -6.12 -31.14
C LEU A 60 -3.56 -4.81 -31.48
N THR A 61 -2.24 -4.86 -31.59
CA THR A 61 -1.43 -3.70 -31.96
C THR A 61 -1.12 -3.73 -33.45
N LEU A 62 -0.57 -2.64 -33.97
CA LEU A 62 -0.13 -2.54 -35.38
C LEU A 62 0.93 -3.59 -35.76
N PHE A 63 1.55 -4.25 -34.78
CA PHE A 63 2.59 -5.26 -34.99
C PHE A 63 2.12 -6.68 -34.61
N GLY A 64 0.82 -6.86 -34.35
CA GLY A 64 0.21 -8.14 -33.98
C GLY A 64 -0.38 -8.14 -32.56
N PRO A 65 -0.91 -9.28 -32.11
CA PRO A 65 -1.46 -9.40 -30.76
C PRO A 65 -0.34 -9.32 -29.72
N GLU A 66 -0.45 -8.35 -28.82
CA GLU A 66 0.49 -8.15 -27.71
C GLU A 66 -0.23 -8.38 -26.38
N VAL A 67 0.42 -9.13 -25.48
CA VAL A 67 -0.09 -9.35 -24.12
C VAL A 67 0.58 -8.34 -23.21
N SER A 68 -0.19 -7.38 -22.69
CA SER A 68 0.30 -6.40 -21.73
C SER A 68 -0.30 -6.65 -20.34
N GLU A 69 0.54 -6.51 -19.30
CA GLU A 69 0.11 -6.52 -17.90
C GLU A 69 -0.11 -5.07 -17.45
N LYS A 70 -1.37 -4.68 -17.28
CA LYS A 70 -1.71 -3.34 -16.78
C LYS A 70 -2.21 -3.46 -15.35
N LYS A 71 -1.66 -2.62 -14.46
CA LYS A 71 -2.21 -2.50 -13.11
C LYS A 71 -3.62 -1.92 -13.21
N ASP A 72 -4.60 -2.73 -12.86
CA ASP A 72 -6.02 -2.40 -12.95
C ASP A 72 -6.71 -2.41 -11.58
N ALA A 73 -6.04 -2.92 -10.54
CA ALA A 73 -6.62 -2.95 -9.21
C ALA A 73 -6.83 -1.56 -8.61
N THR A 74 -8.09 -1.30 -8.22
CA THR A 74 -8.47 -0.17 -7.39
C THR A 74 -7.96 -0.37 -5.95
N LEU A 75 -7.94 0.70 -5.17
CA LEU A 75 -7.57 0.60 -3.76
C LEU A 75 -8.49 -0.32 -2.96
N ASP A 76 -9.76 -0.44 -3.34
CA ASP A 76 -10.71 -1.35 -2.72
C ASP A 76 -10.33 -2.82 -2.97
N VAL A 77 -9.93 -3.16 -4.21
CA VAL A 77 -9.44 -4.50 -4.56
C VAL A 77 -8.17 -4.83 -3.80
N ILE A 78 -7.24 -3.87 -3.74
CA ILE A 78 -6.00 -4.02 -2.95
C ILE A 78 -6.36 -4.24 -1.48
N GLY A 79 -7.26 -3.45 -0.91
CA GLY A 79 -7.70 -3.57 0.48
C GLY A 79 -8.35 -4.89 0.81
N ALA A 80 -9.25 -5.37 -0.05
CA ALA A 80 -9.87 -6.67 0.09
C ALA A 80 -8.82 -7.80 0.11
N PHE A 81 -7.86 -7.74 -0.82
CA PHE A 81 -6.75 -8.71 -0.87
C PHE A 81 -5.95 -8.72 0.44
N PHE A 82 -5.58 -7.55 0.98
CA PHE A 82 -4.86 -7.46 2.24
C PHE A 82 -5.68 -8.02 3.41
N ILE A 83 -6.97 -7.68 3.51
CA ILE A 83 -7.86 -8.15 4.57
C ILE A 83 -7.96 -9.68 4.53
N ASP A 84 -8.17 -10.27 3.36
CA ASP A 84 -8.28 -11.72 3.22
C ASP A 84 -6.96 -12.43 3.52
N ARG A 85 -5.83 -11.84 3.12
CA ARG A 85 -4.52 -12.35 3.50
C ARG A 85 -4.32 -12.31 5.01
N LEU A 86 -4.67 -11.20 5.67
CA LEU A 86 -4.55 -11.07 7.12
C LEU A 86 -5.46 -12.07 7.85
N LYS A 87 -6.69 -12.29 7.38
CA LYS A 87 -7.62 -13.27 7.97
C LYS A 87 -7.05 -14.70 7.96
N SER A 88 -6.23 -15.02 6.95
CA SER A 88 -5.59 -16.34 6.86
C SER A 88 -4.49 -16.59 7.91
N ILE A 89 -3.95 -15.53 8.52
CA ILE A 89 -2.78 -15.61 9.42
C ILE A 89 -3.15 -15.22 10.85
N PHE A 90 -3.98 -14.20 11.04
CA PHE A 90 -4.23 -13.58 12.33
C PHE A 90 -5.50 -14.11 12.99
N ALA A 91 -5.48 -14.15 14.33
CA ALA A 91 -6.60 -14.61 15.15
C ALA A 91 -7.86 -13.74 15.03
N GLY A 92 -7.72 -12.45 14.72
CA GLY A 92 -8.84 -11.57 14.43
C GLY A 92 -8.42 -10.41 13.54
N VAL A 93 -9.27 -10.06 12.58
CA VAL A 93 -9.00 -9.01 11.59
C VAL A 93 -10.27 -8.20 11.39
N ALA A 94 -10.13 -6.87 11.28
CA ALA A 94 -11.25 -6.01 10.92
C ALA A 94 -11.63 -6.24 9.45
N GLY A 95 -12.92 -6.40 9.16
CA GLY A 95 -13.41 -6.73 7.82
C GLY A 95 -13.39 -5.58 6.81
N ASN A 96 -13.01 -4.39 7.25
CA ASN A 96 -12.98 -3.14 6.50
C ASN A 96 -11.58 -2.51 6.58
N SER A 97 -11.26 -1.70 5.58
CA SER A 97 -10.05 -0.88 5.52
C SER A 97 -10.44 0.59 5.43
N LEU A 98 -9.57 1.48 5.91
CA LEU A 98 -9.78 2.92 5.84
C LEU A 98 -8.76 3.55 4.90
N SER A 99 -9.25 4.14 3.82
CA SER A 99 -8.44 4.93 2.89
C SER A 99 -8.19 6.32 3.46
N LEU A 100 -6.98 6.56 3.98
CA LEU A 100 -6.56 7.86 4.47
C LEU A 100 -6.10 8.73 3.30
N LYS A 101 -6.75 9.89 3.17
CA LYS A 101 -6.56 10.83 2.08
C LYS A 101 -5.76 12.05 2.56
N ASN A 102 -5.00 12.66 1.65
CA ASN A 102 -4.35 13.94 1.92
C ASN A 102 -5.36 15.11 1.86
N SER A 103 -4.89 16.34 2.07
CA SER A 103 -5.72 17.55 2.00
C SER A 103 -6.34 17.82 0.63
N THR A 104 -5.81 17.21 -0.43
CA THR A 104 -6.37 17.30 -1.80
C THR A 104 -7.34 16.16 -2.11
N GLY A 105 -7.67 15.31 -1.13
CA GLY A 105 -8.57 14.17 -1.30
C GLY A 105 -7.95 12.93 -1.97
N SER A 106 -6.65 12.96 -2.27
CA SER A 106 -5.93 11.84 -2.88
C SER A 106 -5.59 10.77 -1.82
N PRO A 107 -5.91 9.49 -2.05
CA PRO A 107 -5.61 8.43 -1.11
C PRO A 107 -4.11 8.13 -1.06
N ILE A 108 -3.53 8.19 0.14
CA ILE A 108 -2.09 8.02 0.37
C ILE A 108 -1.76 6.81 1.23
N TYR A 109 -2.67 6.40 2.13
CA TYR A 109 -2.50 5.22 2.97
C TYR A 109 -3.78 4.40 3.01
N LEU A 110 -3.61 3.08 3.17
CA LEU A 110 -4.69 2.14 3.41
C LEU A 110 -4.47 1.50 4.77
N LEU A 111 -5.31 1.85 5.73
CA LEU A 111 -5.22 1.35 7.10
C LEU A 111 -6.03 0.07 7.26
N CYS A 112 -5.39 -0.99 7.74
CA CYS A 112 -6.00 -2.30 8.04
C CYS A 112 -5.61 -2.73 9.46
N PHE A 113 -6.51 -3.42 10.17
CA PHE A 113 -6.25 -3.90 11.54
C PHE A 113 -6.30 -5.41 11.65
N ALA A 114 -5.28 -5.98 12.29
CA ALA A 114 -5.18 -7.40 12.61
C ALA A 114 -4.61 -7.61 14.02
N ALA A 115 -5.09 -8.65 14.70
CA ALA A 115 -4.74 -9.02 16.05
C ALA A 115 -4.24 -10.48 16.08
N GLY A 116 -2.99 -10.68 16.52
CA GLY A 116 -2.38 -12.01 16.58
C GLY A 116 -2.75 -12.79 17.85
N ASN A 117 -3.20 -12.11 18.89
CA ASN A 117 -3.56 -12.75 20.16
C ASN A 117 -5.00 -13.26 20.14
N LEU A 118 -5.20 -14.58 20.21
CA LEU A 118 -6.51 -15.24 20.24
C LEU A 118 -7.47 -14.71 21.30
N LYS A 119 -6.99 -14.47 22.53
CA LYS A 119 -7.85 -14.01 23.64
C LYS A 119 -8.26 -12.56 23.49
N GLY A 120 -7.32 -11.72 23.02
CA GLY A 120 -7.52 -10.29 22.86
C GLY A 120 -8.16 -9.89 21.53
N ALA A 121 -8.19 -10.79 20.55
CA ALA A 121 -8.60 -10.51 19.18
C ALA A 121 -9.98 -9.85 19.10
N ARG A 122 -10.97 -10.37 19.83
CA ARG A 122 -12.33 -9.82 19.83
C ARG A 122 -12.37 -8.36 20.29
N THR A 123 -11.69 -8.04 21.38
CA THR A 123 -11.65 -6.68 21.93
C THR A 123 -10.85 -5.75 21.01
N ALA A 124 -9.71 -6.22 20.49
CA ALA A 124 -8.88 -5.46 19.56
C ALA A 124 -9.64 -5.11 18.27
N VAL A 125 -10.37 -6.08 17.69
CA VAL A 125 -11.21 -5.84 16.51
C VAL A 125 -12.34 -4.87 16.83
N LYS A 126 -12.95 -4.93 18.03
CA LYS A 126 -13.97 -3.97 18.45
C LYS A 126 -13.42 -2.53 18.47
N ILE A 127 -12.27 -2.33 19.11
CA ILE A 127 -11.60 -1.01 19.15
C ILE A 127 -11.23 -0.56 17.73
N ALA A 128 -10.73 -1.47 16.90
CA ALA A 128 -10.40 -1.16 15.51
C ALA A 128 -11.63 -0.68 14.71
N GLN A 129 -12.80 -1.27 14.93
CA GLN A 129 -14.03 -0.84 14.26
C GLN A 129 -14.39 0.61 14.61
N ASP A 130 -14.24 1.00 15.87
CA ASP A 130 -14.49 2.39 16.29
C ASP A 130 -13.53 3.38 15.60
N ILE A 131 -12.28 2.98 15.35
CA ILE A 131 -11.29 3.80 14.62
C ILE A 131 -11.61 3.86 13.12
N LEU A 132 -12.01 2.73 12.54
CA LEU A 132 -12.28 2.61 11.11
C LEU A 132 -13.62 3.23 10.69
N ALA A 133 -14.53 3.47 11.65
CA ALA A 133 -15.82 4.11 11.41
C ALA A 133 -15.69 5.60 11.00
N GLY A 134 -14.59 6.26 11.38
CA GLY A 134 -14.32 7.66 11.04
C GLY A 134 -15.03 8.66 11.93
#